data_AF-A0A0R3SQN6-F1
#
_entry.id   AF-A0A0R3SQN6-F1
#
_cell.length_a   1.000
_cell.length_b   1.000
_cell.length_c   1.000
_cell.angle_alpha   90.00
_cell.angle_beta   90.00
_cell.angle_gamma   90.00
#
_symmetry.space_group_name_H-M   'P 1'
#
loop_
_entity.id
_entity.type
_entity.pdbx_description
1 polymer ?
#
loop_
_entity_poly.entity_id
_entity_poly.type
_entity_poly.pdbx_seq_one_letter_code
_entity_poly.pdbx_strand_id
1 'polypeptide(L)'
;MLKISSQDCLREVDKDRESVCTFKGICEYWHYGAQNTDDRGWGCGYRTLQTIISWFKLNLSLQSTFPDLEDIQSILVSANIVPKSYLKSTNWIGSVEVGAVIHHLTHTDYRIIQVQNGKFTGEHLDHIRKHFELEGAPIMMGGSQDNSSKCILALKEGLDSKSASLLILDPHYYGVSGEKEPNLEFLWKEGWLKWCKTDSLMETDFYNMCMPMAAYK
;
A
#
# COMPACT_ATOMS: atom_id res chain seq x y z
N MET A 1 -4.83 -12.31 -10.03
CA MET A 1 -4.78 -11.01 -9.35
C MET A 1 -5.82 -10.07 -9.92
N LEU A 2 -6.71 -9.57 -9.06
CA LEU A 2 -7.67 -8.52 -9.37
C LEU A 2 -6.93 -7.21 -9.70
N LYS A 3 -7.32 -6.51 -10.76
CA LYS A 3 -6.82 -5.18 -11.09
C LYS A 3 -7.74 -4.11 -10.49
N ILE A 4 -7.16 -3.06 -9.92
CA ILE A 4 -7.83 -1.90 -9.36
C ILE A 4 -7.28 -0.68 -10.10
N SER A 5 -8.17 0.14 -10.65
CA SER A 5 -7.82 1.40 -11.31
C SER A 5 -8.06 2.60 -10.40
N SER A 6 -7.46 3.74 -10.75
CA SER A 6 -7.72 5.02 -10.10
C SER A 6 -9.19 5.43 -10.14
N GLN A 7 -9.93 4.99 -11.17
CA GLN A 7 -11.36 5.25 -11.34
C GLN A 7 -12.21 4.45 -10.35
N ASP A 8 -11.78 3.23 -10.00
CA ASP A 8 -12.46 2.38 -9.02
C ASP A 8 -12.41 2.99 -7.61
N CYS A 9 -11.44 3.86 -7.35
CA CYS A 9 -11.27 4.56 -6.08
C CYS A 9 -12.24 5.72 -5.88
N LEU A 10 -13.03 6.10 -6.90
CA LEU A 10 -13.99 7.20 -6.83
C LEU A 10 -15.38 6.77 -6.31
N ARG A 11 -15.55 5.50 -5.94
CA ARG A 11 -16.77 5.01 -5.29
C ARG A 11 -16.95 5.69 -3.93
N GLU A 12 -18.20 6.00 -3.57
CA GLU A 12 -18.58 6.65 -2.30
C GLU A 12 -17.92 8.03 -2.08
N VAL A 13 -17.59 8.73 -3.17
CA VAL A 13 -17.17 10.13 -3.16
C VAL A 13 -18.34 11.01 -3.59
N ASP A 14 -18.70 11.97 -2.74
CA ASP A 14 -19.66 13.03 -3.06
C ASP A 14 -18.92 14.17 -3.77
N LYS A 15 -18.95 14.16 -5.11
CA LYS A 15 -18.19 15.10 -5.95
C LYS A 15 -18.57 16.58 -5.76
N ASP A 16 -19.75 16.85 -5.19
CA ASP A 16 -20.20 18.24 -4.95
C ASP A 16 -19.68 18.78 -3.62
N ARG A 17 -19.18 17.90 -2.73
CA ARG A 17 -18.80 18.25 -1.35
C ARG A 17 -17.39 17.82 -0.96
N GLU A 18 -16.79 16.92 -1.73
CA GLU A 18 -15.50 16.31 -1.42
C GLU A 18 -14.52 16.50 -2.59
N SER A 19 -13.29 16.91 -2.26
CA SER A 19 -12.16 16.78 -3.17
C SER A 19 -11.49 15.42 -2.98
N VAL A 20 -11.11 14.77 -4.07
CA VAL A 20 -10.45 13.46 -4.03
C VAL A 20 -9.19 13.45 -4.90
N CYS A 21 -8.12 12.91 -4.34
CA CYS A 21 -6.86 12.64 -5.03
C CYS A 21 -6.57 11.15 -4.91
N THR A 22 -6.39 10.47 -6.03
CA THR A 22 -6.14 9.03 -6.10
C THR A 22 -4.75 8.75 -6.67
N PHE A 23 -4.22 7.55 -6.43
CA PHE A 23 -3.14 7.03 -7.25
C PHE A 23 -3.56 7.06 -8.74
N LYS A 24 -2.61 7.11 -9.68
CA LYS A 24 -2.88 7.21 -11.12
C LYS A 24 -2.74 5.84 -11.79
N GLY A 25 -3.57 5.53 -12.78
CA GLY A 25 -3.44 4.30 -13.55
C GLY A 25 -4.01 3.06 -12.83
N ILE A 26 -3.28 1.94 -12.86
CA ILE A 26 -3.79 0.63 -12.41
C ILE A 26 -2.77 -0.10 -11.54
N CYS A 27 -3.21 -0.78 -10.48
CA CYS A 27 -2.43 -1.74 -9.71
C CYS A 27 -3.16 -3.09 -9.61
N GLU A 28 -2.45 -4.12 -9.16
CA GLU A 28 -3.03 -5.41 -8.79
C GLU A 28 -3.19 -5.49 -7.28
N TYR A 29 -4.27 -6.15 -6.85
CA TYR A 29 -4.49 -6.46 -5.44
C TYR A 29 -3.74 -7.74 -5.08
N TRP A 30 -2.68 -7.59 -4.29
CA TRP A 30 -1.89 -8.69 -3.73
C TRP A 30 -2.26 -8.86 -2.27
N HIS A 31 -2.49 -10.11 -1.86
CA HIS A 31 -3.01 -10.45 -0.54
C HIS A 31 -2.45 -11.80 -0.08
N TYR A 32 -2.76 -12.20 1.17
CA TYR A 32 -2.29 -13.47 1.72
C TYR A 32 -2.67 -14.67 0.84
N GLY A 33 -1.80 -15.67 0.79
CA GLY A 33 -2.01 -16.88 -0.01
C GLY A 33 -1.59 -16.74 -1.48
N ALA A 34 -1.31 -15.52 -1.96
CA ALA A 34 -0.82 -15.30 -3.32
C ALA A 34 0.50 -16.05 -3.55
N GLN A 35 0.74 -16.48 -4.80
CA GLN A 35 1.88 -17.32 -5.18
C GLN A 35 1.97 -18.63 -4.38
N ASN A 36 0.83 -19.20 -3.96
CA ASN A 36 0.76 -20.47 -3.22
C ASN A 36 1.58 -20.48 -1.92
N THR A 37 1.76 -19.32 -1.28
CA THR A 37 2.51 -19.20 -0.03
C THR A 37 1.55 -18.82 1.09
N ASP A 38 1.47 -19.63 2.15
CA ASP A 38 0.72 -19.29 3.35
C ASP A 38 1.52 -18.30 4.22
N ASP A 39 1.32 -17.03 3.96
CA ASP A 39 2.01 -15.92 4.61
C ASP A 39 1.14 -15.17 5.64
N ARG A 40 0.06 -15.81 6.09
CA ARG A 40 -0.83 -15.23 7.09
C ARG A 40 -0.08 -14.90 8.38
N GLY A 41 -0.28 -13.69 8.87
CA GLY A 41 0.29 -13.20 10.13
C GLY A 41 1.70 -12.59 10.02
N TRP A 42 2.33 -12.61 8.84
CA TRP A 42 3.66 -12.02 8.65
C TRP A 42 3.90 -11.41 7.27
N GLY A 43 3.11 -11.79 6.27
CA GLY A 43 3.33 -11.42 4.87
C GLY A 43 2.76 -10.08 4.42
N CYS A 44 1.99 -9.36 5.26
CA CYS A 44 1.20 -8.20 4.82
C CYS A 44 2.07 -7.13 4.15
N GLY A 45 3.26 -6.86 4.70
CA GLY A 45 4.22 -5.89 4.17
C GLY A 45 4.70 -6.27 2.78
N TYR A 46 4.96 -7.57 2.56
CA TYR A 46 5.33 -8.13 1.26
C TYR A 46 4.20 -7.96 0.26
N ARG A 47 2.95 -8.26 0.65
CA ARG A 47 1.79 -8.14 -0.24
C ARG A 47 1.49 -6.70 -0.61
N THR A 48 1.63 -5.78 0.35
CA THR A 48 1.52 -4.33 0.09
C THR A 48 2.60 -3.86 -0.89
N LEU A 49 3.85 -4.29 -0.69
CA LEU A 49 4.96 -4.03 -1.62
C LEU A 49 4.65 -4.59 -3.01
N GLN A 50 4.14 -5.82 -3.10
CA GLN A 50 3.76 -6.43 -4.38
C GLN A 50 2.68 -5.62 -5.10
N THR A 51 1.66 -5.14 -4.39
CA THR A 51 0.68 -4.19 -4.97
C THR A 51 1.36 -2.94 -5.52
N ILE A 52 2.32 -2.35 -4.80
CA ILE A 52 3.08 -1.17 -5.29
C ILE A 52 3.94 -1.52 -6.51
N ILE A 53 4.67 -2.63 -6.50
CA ILE A 53 5.50 -3.08 -7.64
C ILE A 53 4.62 -3.36 -8.87
N SER A 54 3.43 -3.92 -8.69
CA SER A 54 2.49 -4.13 -9.79
C SER A 54 2.13 -2.82 -10.50
N TRP A 55 2.01 -1.71 -9.75
CA TRP A 55 1.77 -0.39 -10.31
C TRP A 55 2.95 0.07 -11.18
N PHE A 56 4.19 -0.11 -10.72
CA PHE A 56 5.37 0.21 -11.54
C PHE A 56 5.39 -0.59 -12.85
N LYS A 57 5.06 -1.89 -12.78
CA LYS A 57 5.05 -2.77 -13.95
C LYS A 57 3.97 -2.40 -14.95
N LEU A 58 2.75 -2.15 -14.46
CA LEU A 58 1.58 -1.88 -15.30
C LEU A 58 1.59 -0.47 -15.91
N ASN A 59 2.20 0.51 -15.24
CA ASN A 59 2.13 1.90 -15.68
C ASN A 59 3.45 2.44 -16.25
N LEU A 60 4.60 1.92 -15.80
CA LEU A 60 5.92 2.43 -16.19
C LEU A 60 6.74 1.40 -16.99
N SER A 61 6.10 0.32 -17.44
CA SER A 61 6.71 -0.71 -18.31
C SER A 61 7.97 -1.36 -17.73
N LEU A 62 8.03 -1.54 -16.40
CA LEU A 62 9.13 -2.22 -15.73
C LEU A 62 9.22 -3.69 -16.19
N GLN A 63 10.31 -4.05 -16.87
CA GLN A 63 10.53 -5.36 -17.51
C GLN A 63 10.96 -6.49 -16.55
N SER A 64 10.93 -6.27 -15.23
CA SER A 64 11.39 -7.26 -14.25
C SER A 64 10.40 -8.40 -14.02
N THR A 65 10.88 -9.53 -13.53
CA THR A 65 10.01 -10.57 -12.95
C THR A 65 9.29 -10.03 -11.71
N PHE A 66 8.11 -10.57 -11.42
CA PHE A 66 7.38 -10.15 -10.23
C PHE A 66 8.01 -10.86 -9.03
N PRO A 67 8.56 -10.14 -8.04
CA PRO A 67 9.31 -10.79 -6.97
C PRO A 67 8.36 -11.59 -6.08
N ASP A 68 8.73 -12.82 -5.73
CA ASP A 68 8.09 -13.54 -4.64
C ASP A 68 8.65 -13.09 -3.27
N LEU A 69 8.17 -13.68 -2.19
CA LEU A 69 8.59 -13.32 -0.83
C LEU A 69 10.07 -13.63 -0.57
N GLU A 70 10.61 -14.70 -1.15
CA GLU A 70 12.02 -15.07 -1.02
C GLU A 70 12.94 -14.14 -1.83
N ASP A 71 12.50 -13.71 -3.02
CA ASP A 71 13.17 -12.69 -3.83
C ASP A 71 13.29 -11.38 -3.03
N ILE A 72 12.20 -10.94 -2.39
CA ILE A 72 12.16 -9.74 -1.55
C ILE A 72 13.16 -9.86 -0.39
N GLN A 73 13.16 -10.99 0.33
CA GLN A 73 14.11 -11.25 1.41
C GLN A 73 15.56 -11.25 0.91
N SER A 74 15.80 -11.84 -0.27
CA SER A 74 17.11 -11.90 -0.90
C SER A 74 17.63 -10.51 -1.25
N ILE A 75 16.77 -9.65 -1.79
CA ILE A 75 17.09 -8.24 -2.07
C ILE A 75 17.50 -7.54 -0.76
N LEU A 76 16.68 -7.62 0.28
CA LEU A 76 16.95 -6.96 1.56
C LEU A 76 18.27 -7.42 2.20
N VAL A 77 18.55 -8.72 2.15
CA VAL A 77 19.80 -9.29 2.67
C VAL A 77 20.99 -8.85 1.83
N SER A 78 20.88 -8.87 0.50
CA SER A 78 21.96 -8.44 -0.40
C SER A 78 22.29 -6.95 -0.26
N ALA A 79 21.29 -6.13 0.07
CA ALA A 79 21.43 -4.70 0.34
C ALA A 79 21.88 -4.39 1.79
N ASN A 80 22.13 -5.41 2.62
CA ASN A 80 22.47 -5.29 4.04
C ASN A 80 21.44 -4.48 4.87
N ILE A 81 20.17 -4.49 4.45
CA ILE A 81 19.07 -3.85 5.19
C ILE A 81 18.63 -4.74 6.36
N VAL A 82 18.67 -6.05 6.16
CA VAL A 82 18.31 -7.06 7.17
C VAL A 82 19.40 -8.14 7.27
N PRO A 83 19.53 -8.85 8.41
CA PRO A 83 20.51 -9.92 8.55
C PRO A 83 20.17 -11.13 7.68
N LYS A 84 21.18 -11.94 7.34
CA LYS A 84 21.04 -13.17 6.52
C LYS A 84 19.98 -14.15 7.04
N SER A 85 19.66 -14.12 8.34
CA SER A 85 18.61 -14.93 8.95
C SER A 85 17.20 -14.61 8.45
N TYR A 86 16.99 -13.52 7.70
CA TYR A 86 15.71 -13.22 7.08
C TYR A 86 15.40 -14.11 5.87
N LEU A 87 16.40 -14.69 5.21
CA LEU A 87 16.17 -15.59 4.08
C LEU A 87 15.30 -16.78 4.50
N LYS A 88 14.20 -17.00 3.78
CA LYS A 88 13.21 -18.06 4.03
C LYS A 88 12.60 -18.02 5.43
N SER A 89 12.67 -16.87 6.09
CA SER A 89 12.02 -16.65 7.38
C SER A 89 10.57 -16.23 7.20
N THR A 90 9.82 -16.24 8.28
CA THR A 90 8.48 -15.64 8.38
C THR A 90 8.54 -14.28 9.07
N ASN A 91 9.65 -13.55 8.94
CA ASN A 91 9.77 -12.21 9.52
C ASN A 91 8.94 -11.22 8.69
N TRP A 92 8.23 -10.33 9.37
CA TRP A 92 7.53 -9.22 8.75
C TRP A 92 8.52 -8.17 8.21
N ILE A 93 8.04 -7.31 7.31
CA ILE A 93 8.79 -6.15 6.79
C ILE A 93 7.94 -4.88 6.93
N GLY A 94 8.59 -3.75 7.17
CA GLY A 94 7.94 -2.46 7.34
C GLY A 94 8.21 -1.51 6.17
N SER A 95 7.81 -0.25 6.36
CA SER A 95 7.88 0.79 5.33
C SER A 95 9.31 1.10 4.87
N VAL A 96 10.31 0.91 5.74
CA VAL A 96 11.72 1.14 5.40
C VAL A 96 12.23 0.04 4.46
N GLU A 97 11.99 -1.22 4.80
CA GLU A 97 12.36 -2.37 3.97
C GLU A 97 11.65 -2.31 2.62
N VAL A 98 10.35 -1.98 2.61
CA VAL A 98 9.58 -1.84 1.37
C VAL A 98 10.14 -0.75 0.47
N GLY A 99 10.48 0.42 1.02
CA GLY A 99 11.15 1.47 0.27
C GLY A 99 12.46 1.00 -0.35
N ALA A 100 13.30 0.31 0.42
CA ALA A 100 14.59 -0.21 -0.06
C ALA A 100 14.42 -1.19 -1.24
N VAL A 101 13.41 -2.06 -1.19
CA VAL A 101 13.12 -3.01 -2.28
C VAL A 101 12.56 -2.29 -3.51
N ILE A 102 11.71 -1.28 -3.33
CA ILE A 102 11.23 -0.44 -4.44
C ILE A 102 12.43 0.21 -5.13
N HIS A 103 13.31 0.87 -4.38
CA HIS A 103 14.50 1.51 -4.94
C HIS A 103 15.39 0.51 -5.70
N HIS A 104 15.62 -0.68 -5.12
CA HIS A 104 16.42 -1.71 -5.75
C HIS A 104 15.83 -2.20 -7.10
N LEU A 105 14.51 -2.42 -7.15
CA LEU A 105 13.84 -3.00 -8.32
C LEU A 105 13.52 -1.98 -9.41
N THR A 106 13.27 -0.72 -9.03
CA THR A 106 12.72 0.29 -9.95
C THR A 106 13.64 1.48 -10.16
N HIS A 107 14.76 1.56 -9.44
CA HIS A 107 15.66 2.71 -9.39
C HIS A 107 14.93 4.03 -9.07
N THR A 108 13.83 3.94 -8.33
CA THR A 108 13.03 5.08 -7.90
C THR A 108 13.30 5.36 -6.43
N ASP A 109 13.55 6.62 -6.10
CA ASP A 109 13.65 7.07 -4.72
C ASP A 109 12.29 7.00 -4.01
N TYR A 110 12.33 7.06 -2.68
CA TYR A 110 11.13 7.03 -1.84
C TYR A 110 11.29 7.94 -0.62
N ARG A 111 10.15 8.37 -0.08
CA ARG A 111 10.09 9.13 1.17
C ARG A 111 9.42 8.29 2.25
N ILE A 112 9.96 8.37 3.47
CA ILE A 112 9.32 7.84 4.67
C ILE A 112 8.74 9.01 5.46
N ILE A 113 7.43 8.99 5.70
CA ILE A 113 6.73 9.98 6.52
C ILE A 113 6.14 9.28 7.73
N GLN A 114 6.54 9.73 8.91
CA GLN A 114 6.06 9.17 10.17
C GLN A 114 4.84 9.94 10.66
N VAL A 115 3.74 9.22 10.95
CA VAL A 115 2.54 9.76 11.59
C VAL A 115 2.56 9.31 13.05
N GLN A 116 2.78 10.25 13.98
CA GLN A 116 2.86 9.92 15.40
C GLN A 116 1.47 9.69 16.01
N ASN A 117 1.31 8.63 16.82
CA ASN A 117 0.09 8.29 17.55
C ASN A 117 -1.18 8.22 16.66
N GLY A 118 -1.03 7.70 15.44
CA GLY A 118 -2.10 7.62 14.43
C GLY A 118 -2.70 8.96 14.02
N LYS A 119 -2.13 10.09 14.47
CA LYS A 119 -2.72 11.40 14.36
C LYS A 119 -2.27 12.07 13.07
N PHE A 120 -3.02 11.81 12.00
CA PHE A 120 -2.87 12.55 10.76
C PHE A 120 -3.14 14.03 11.00
N THR A 121 -2.26 14.87 10.45
CA THR A 121 -2.34 16.34 10.54
C THR A 121 -2.51 16.90 9.12
N GLY A 122 -2.84 18.18 8.99
CA GLY A 122 -2.91 18.83 7.67
C GLY A 122 -1.64 18.66 6.86
N GLU A 123 -0.45 18.68 7.49
CA GLU A 123 0.82 18.44 6.82
C GLU A 123 0.93 17.02 6.24
N HIS A 124 0.45 16.00 6.96
CA HIS A 124 0.41 14.63 6.44
C HIS A 124 -0.52 14.52 5.23
N LEU A 125 -1.70 15.15 5.30
CA LEU A 125 -2.66 15.18 4.19
C LEU A 125 -2.07 15.90 2.97
N ASP A 126 -1.38 17.01 3.19
CA ASP A 126 -0.69 17.75 2.13
C ASP A 126 0.39 16.92 1.45
N HIS A 127 1.15 16.13 2.20
CA HIS A 127 2.12 15.20 1.64
C HIS A 127 1.45 14.13 0.77
N ILE A 128 0.37 13.50 1.26
CA ILE A 128 -0.39 12.49 0.51
C ILE A 128 -0.99 13.09 -0.76
N ARG A 129 -1.61 14.27 -0.67
CA ARG A 129 -2.21 14.97 -1.80
C ARG A 129 -1.17 15.25 -2.89
N LYS A 130 -0.07 15.92 -2.51
CA LYS A 130 1.03 16.24 -3.44
C LYS A 130 1.64 14.99 -4.05
N HIS A 131 1.76 13.91 -3.28
CA HIS A 131 2.27 12.64 -3.78
C HIS A 131 1.38 12.06 -4.87
N PHE A 132 0.06 12.02 -4.66
CA PHE A 132 -0.86 11.53 -5.69
C PHE A 132 -0.93 12.45 -6.92
N GLU A 133 -0.80 13.77 -6.73
CA GLU A 133 -0.77 14.75 -7.81
C GLU A 133 0.51 14.66 -8.66
N LEU A 134 1.67 14.52 -8.04
CA LEU A 134 2.97 14.56 -8.71
C LEU A 134 3.46 13.17 -9.15
N GLU A 135 3.41 12.19 -8.25
CA GLU A 135 3.96 10.85 -8.47
C GLU A 135 2.87 9.87 -8.90
N GLY A 136 1.75 9.84 -8.17
CA GLY A 136 0.60 8.99 -8.49
C GLY A 136 0.76 7.51 -8.13
N ALA A 137 1.84 7.11 -7.47
CA ALA A 137 2.02 5.73 -6.99
C ALA A 137 1.19 5.44 -5.72
N PRO A 138 0.70 4.21 -5.51
CA PRO A 138 0.13 3.80 -4.22
C PRO A 138 1.15 3.95 -3.07
N ILE A 139 0.65 4.18 -1.85
CA ILE A 139 1.49 4.42 -0.66
C ILE A 139 1.35 3.24 0.30
N MET A 140 2.46 2.68 0.77
CA MET A 140 2.40 1.73 1.89
C MET A 140 2.23 2.50 3.20
N MET A 141 1.38 2.01 4.08
CA MET A 141 1.27 2.44 5.47
C MET A 141 1.49 1.24 6.39
N GLY A 142 2.59 1.25 7.15
CA GLY A 142 2.91 0.22 8.14
C GLY A 142 2.63 0.72 9.56
N GLY A 143 1.94 -0.07 10.37
CA GLY A 143 1.75 0.15 11.82
C GLY A 143 2.75 -0.67 12.64
N SER A 144 3.17 -0.13 13.80
CA SER A 144 4.18 -0.77 14.67
C SER A 144 3.62 -1.81 15.65
N GLN A 145 2.32 -1.80 15.94
CA GLN A 145 1.71 -2.69 16.94
C GLN A 145 0.77 -3.74 16.33
N ASP A 146 0.07 -3.41 15.25
CA ASP A 146 -0.79 -4.35 14.53
C ASP A 146 -0.02 -5.30 13.61
N ASN A 147 1.28 -5.01 13.37
CA ASN A 147 2.11 -5.64 12.33
C ASN A 147 1.33 -5.78 11.01
N SER A 148 0.46 -4.82 10.72
CA SER A 148 -0.53 -4.91 9.65
C SER A 148 -0.33 -3.72 8.74
N SER A 149 0.48 -3.95 7.71
CA SER A 149 0.60 -2.98 6.64
C SER A 149 -0.65 -2.93 5.80
N LYS A 150 -0.97 -1.74 5.31
CA LYS A 150 -2.10 -1.48 4.41
C LYS A 150 -1.63 -0.58 3.28
N CYS A 151 -2.36 -0.57 2.17
CA CYS A 151 -2.05 0.29 1.03
C CYS A 151 -3.04 1.46 0.97
N ILE A 152 -2.53 2.69 0.90
CA ILE A 152 -3.36 3.88 0.67
C ILE A 152 -3.45 4.10 -0.84
N LEU A 153 -4.68 4.10 -1.36
CA LEU A 153 -4.97 4.31 -2.78
C LEU A 153 -5.51 5.71 -3.08
N ALA A 154 -6.12 6.37 -2.11
CA ALA A 154 -6.70 7.69 -2.31
C ALA A 154 -6.83 8.46 -0.99
N LEU A 155 -6.92 9.77 -1.12
CA LEU A 155 -7.30 10.72 -0.09
C LEU A 155 -8.58 11.43 -0.57
N LYS A 156 -9.59 11.50 0.29
CA LYS A 156 -10.72 12.42 0.10
C LYS A 156 -10.85 13.36 1.28
N GLU A 157 -11.23 14.59 0.99
CA GLU A 157 -11.37 15.67 1.96
C GLU A 157 -12.70 16.37 1.72
N GLY A 158 -13.52 16.51 2.76
CA GLY A 158 -14.73 17.31 2.70
C GLY A 158 -14.45 18.82 2.79
N LEU A 159 -15.54 19.62 2.72
CA LEU A 159 -15.50 21.09 2.81
C LEU A 159 -14.76 21.62 4.05
N ASP A 160 -14.79 20.86 5.15
CA ASP A 160 -13.97 21.11 6.32
C ASP A 160 -12.76 20.17 6.30
N SER A 161 -11.54 20.71 6.28
CA SER A 161 -10.27 19.93 6.25
C SER A 161 -10.09 18.95 7.41
N LYS A 162 -10.95 19.02 8.43
CA LYS A 162 -11.04 18.05 9.54
C LYS A 162 -11.77 16.75 9.17
N SER A 163 -12.34 16.66 7.96
CA SER A 163 -13.11 15.51 7.49
C SER A 163 -12.36 14.74 6.39
N ALA A 164 -11.10 14.41 6.66
CA ALA A 164 -10.28 13.63 5.73
C ALA A 164 -10.53 12.13 5.91
N SER A 165 -10.49 11.39 4.79
CA SER A 165 -10.52 9.93 4.78
C SER A 165 -9.52 9.38 3.78
N LEU A 166 -8.91 8.25 4.12
CA LEU A 166 -8.00 7.50 3.28
C LEU A 166 -8.71 6.27 2.73
N LEU A 167 -8.55 5.99 1.44
CA LEU A 167 -8.99 4.73 0.86
C LEU A 167 -7.92 3.68 1.12
N ILE A 168 -8.25 2.72 1.97
CA ILE A 168 -7.36 1.67 2.42
C ILE A 168 -7.68 0.37 1.70
N LEU A 169 -6.66 -0.20 1.06
CA LEU A 169 -6.65 -1.56 0.54
C LEU A 169 -5.89 -2.45 1.52
N ASP A 170 -6.60 -3.41 2.08
CA ASP A 170 -6.12 -4.30 3.14
C ASP A 170 -5.64 -5.64 2.53
N PRO A 171 -4.35 -6.01 2.64
CA PRO A 171 -3.80 -7.23 2.05
C PRO A 171 -4.12 -8.51 2.82
N HIS A 172 -4.88 -8.45 3.93
CA HIS A 172 -5.08 -9.60 4.82
C HIS A 172 -6.14 -10.60 4.34
N TYR A 173 -6.78 -10.34 3.20
CA TYR A 173 -7.68 -11.32 2.60
C TYR A 173 -6.92 -12.62 2.31
N TYR A 174 -7.50 -13.73 2.74
CA TYR A 174 -7.02 -15.07 2.43
C TYR A 174 -8.20 -15.88 1.90
N GLY A 175 -8.17 -16.18 0.60
CA GLY A 175 -9.18 -17.04 -0.01
C GLY A 175 -8.99 -18.49 0.42
N VAL A 176 -10.09 -19.23 0.54
CA VAL A 176 -10.01 -20.67 0.77
C VAL A 176 -9.51 -21.37 -0.51
N SER A 177 -8.67 -22.39 -0.38
CA SER A 177 -8.15 -23.15 -1.52
C SER A 177 -9.29 -23.59 -2.47
N GLY A 178 -9.22 -23.16 -3.73
CA GLY A 178 -10.22 -23.47 -4.75
C GLY A 178 -11.31 -22.40 -4.94
N GLU A 179 -11.32 -21.35 -4.13
CA GLU A 179 -12.16 -20.17 -4.37
C GLU A 179 -11.64 -19.35 -5.56
N LYS A 180 -12.57 -18.63 -6.21
CA LYS A 180 -12.20 -17.65 -7.23
C LYS A 180 -11.55 -16.45 -6.56
N GLU A 181 -10.58 -15.85 -7.24
CA GLU A 181 -10.03 -14.54 -6.89
C GLU A 181 -11.14 -13.53 -6.56
N PRO A 182 -10.96 -12.67 -5.55
CA PRO A 182 -11.98 -11.71 -5.15
C PRO A 182 -12.23 -10.72 -6.29
N ASN A 183 -13.47 -10.26 -6.41
CA ASN A 183 -13.81 -9.17 -7.32
C ASN A 183 -13.93 -7.85 -6.55
N LEU A 184 -13.99 -6.74 -7.29
CA LEU A 184 -14.03 -5.40 -6.72
C LEU A 184 -15.25 -5.20 -5.80
N GLU A 185 -16.43 -5.69 -6.18
CA GLU A 185 -17.65 -5.57 -5.37
C GLU A 185 -17.51 -6.26 -4.01
N PHE A 186 -16.90 -7.44 -4.00
CA PHE A 186 -16.59 -8.17 -2.78
C PHE A 186 -15.62 -7.40 -1.87
N LEU A 187 -14.57 -6.78 -2.44
CA LEU A 187 -13.63 -6.01 -1.63
C LEU A 187 -14.30 -4.82 -0.93
N TRP A 188 -15.17 -4.09 -1.64
CA TRP A 188 -15.95 -2.99 -1.05
C TRP A 188 -16.91 -3.48 0.01
N LYS A 189 -17.71 -4.52 -0.31
CA LYS A 189 -18.74 -5.06 0.58
C LYS A 189 -18.17 -5.61 1.89
N GLU A 190 -17.05 -6.33 1.82
CA GLU A 190 -16.42 -6.96 2.99
C GLU A 190 -15.38 -6.06 3.67
N GLY A 191 -15.15 -4.85 3.15
CA GLY A 191 -14.28 -3.86 3.77
C GLY A 191 -12.77 -4.10 3.57
N TRP A 192 -12.38 -4.92 2.60
CA TRP A 192 -10.99 -5.06 2.15
C TRP A 192 -10.50 -3.85 1.35
N LEU A 193 -11.43 -3.13 0.71
CA LEU A 193 -11.21 -1.82 0.12
C LEU A 193 -12.24 -0.86 0.74
N LYS A 194 -11.79 0.08 1.57
CA LYS A 194 -12.71 0.93 2.35
C LYS A 194 -12.18 2.33 2.63
N TRP A 195 -13.09 3.30 2.66
CA TRP A 195 -12.80 4.64 3.16
C TRP A 195 -12.70 4.64 4.69
N CYS A 196 -11.55 5.04 5.22
CA CYS A 196 -11.28 5.15 6.64
C CYS A 196 -11.07 6.62 7.01
N LYS A 197 -11.86 7.14 7.96
CA LYS A 197 -11.62 8.50 8.49
C LYS A 197 -10.25 8.53 9.15
N THR A 198 -9.48 9.58 8.93
CA THR A 198 -8.15 9.71 9.53
C THR A 198 -8.21 9.68 11.06
N ASP A 199 -9.27 10.24 11.65
CA ASP A 199 -9.50 10.22 13.09
C ASP A 199 -9.87 8.83 13.63
N SER A 200 -10.37 7.93 12.77
CA SER A 200 -10.63 6.53 13.14
C SER A 200 -9.38 5.64 13.04
N LEU A 201 -8.32 6.15 12.41
CA LEU A 201 -7.00 5.51 12.39
C LEU A 201 -6.15 5.93 13.59
N MET A 202 -6.71 6.68 14.55
CA MET A 202 -6.03 7.03 15.80
C MET A 202 -5.86 5.76 16.66
N GLU A 203 -4.81 5.00 16.37
CA GLU A 203 -4.26 3.98 17.26
C GLU A 203 -3.33 4.63 18.29
N THR A 204 -2.99 3.88 19.33
CA THR A 204 -2.06 4.29 20.39
C THR A 204 -0.61 4.49 19.92
N ASP A 205 -0.31 4.23 18.64
CA ASP A 205 1.04 4.04 18.10
C ASP A 205 1.31 4.84 16.82
N PHE A 206 2.51 4.74 16.26
CA PHE A 206 2.90 5.49 15.06
C PHE A 206 2.72 4.66 13.77
N TYR A 207 2.42 5.34 12.67
CA TYR A 207 2.50 4.78 11.32
C TYR A 207 3.73 5.31 10.59
N ASN A 208 4.29 4.50 9.69
CA ASN A 208 5.24 4.96 8.69
C ASN A 208 4.63 4.81 7.30
N MET A 209 4.57 5.90 6.55
CA MET A 209 4.17 5.90 5.14
C MET A 209 5.39 5.82 4.24
N CYS A 210 5.47 4.83 3.35
CA CYS A 210 6.47 4.77 2.28
C CYS A 210 5.84 5.26 0.97
N MET A 211 6.39 6.34 0.45
CA MET A 211 5.87 7.11 -0.69
C MET A 211 6.87 7.09 -1.86
N PRO A 212 6.66 6.24 -2.88
CA PRO A 212 7.57 6.13 -4.03
C PRO A 212 7.55 7.37 -4.93
N MET A 213 8.71 7.94 -5.24
CA MET A 213 8.85 9.18 -6.03
C MET A 213 8.97 8.88 -7.53
N ALA A 214 7.97 8.17 -8.05
CA ALA A 214 7.90 7.83 -9.47
C ALA A 214 6.97 8.78 -10.19
N ALA A 215 7.52 9.66 -11.03
CA ALA A 215 6.69 10.54 -11.85
C ALA A 215 5.90 9.71 -12.87
N TYR A 216 4.60 9.50 -12.61
CA TYR A 216 3.67 8.95 -13.59
C TYR A 216 3.65 9.85 -14.82
N LYS A 217 3.98 9.28 -15.98
CA LYS A 217 4.06 9.98 -17.27
C LYS A 217 2.73 10.03 -17.98
#